data_AF-A0A814UG82-F1
#
_entry.id   AF-A0A814UG82-F1
#
_cell.length_a   1.000
_cell.length_b   1.000
_cell.length_c   1.000
_cell.angle_alpha   90.00
_cell.angle_beta   90.00
_cell.angle_gamma   90.00
#
_symmetry.space_group_name_H-M   'P 1'
#
loop_
_entity.id
_entity.type
_entity.pdbx_description
1 polymer ?
#
loop_
_entity_poly.entity_id
_entity_poly.type
_entity_poly.pdbx_seq_one_letter_code
_entity_poly.pdbx_strand_id
1 'polypeptide(L)'
;MTFCSKNKFELSQTGLSKEFDNVVYEHDMLKQQLETPNENESHPLLKQIDEWKKDSINKIKQLAEQCRTDVVKLLDKNKDAFINRLRKITNTVRKGRDDEDYDERDLRKWMDDLKELKDELIKPSNFCVEEDKQQSPWIPKIRVRENFYDQAKAKNGKS
;
A
#
# COMPACT_ATOMS: atom_id res chain seq x y z
N MET A 1 -59.80 -65.52 5.82
CA MET A 1 -58.34 -65.30 5.76
C MET A 1 -58.07 -63.85 5.38
N THR A 2 -58.05 -62.94 6.34
CA THR A 2 -57.90 -61.49 6.06
C THR A 2 -56.98 -60.89 7.11
N PHE A 3 -55.67 -61.12 6.95
CA PHE A 3 -54.66 -60.63 7.89
C PHE A 3 -53.36 -60.22 7.17
N CYS A 4 -53.47 -59.44 6.09
CA CYS A 4 -52.26 -58.91 5.41
C CYS A 4 -52.34 -57.44 4.97
N SER A 5 -53.51 -56.80 4.98
CA SER A 5 -53.61 -55.39 4.54
C SER A 5 -53.41 -54.38 5.66
N LYS A 6 -53.84 -54.69 6.90
CA LYS A 6 -53.70 -53.80 8.07
C LYS A 6 -52.23 -53.63 8.49
N ASN A 7 -51.46 -54.72 8.52
CA ASN A 7 -50.07 -54.70 8.96
C ASN A 7 -49.15 -53.89 8.02
N LYS A 8 -49.40 -53.95 6.70
CA LYS A 8 -48.67 -53.13 5.71
C LYS A 8 -48.99 -51.64 5.82
N PHE A 9 -50.26 -51.33 6.10
CA PHE A 9 -50.70 -49.94 6.30
C PHE A 9 -50.11 -49.36 7.59
N GLU A 10 -50.17 -50.10 8.71
CA GLU A 10 -49.59 -49.69 9.99
C GLU A 10 -48.06 -49.52 9.92
N LEU A 11 -47.35 -50.41 9.23
CA LEU A 11 -45.90 -50.29 8.97
C LEU A 11 -45.57 -49.08 8.08
N SER A 12 -46.38 -48.79 7.07
CA SER A 12 -46.20 -47.59 6.22
C SER A 12 -46.51 -46.29 6.96
N GLN A 13 -47.50 -46.31 7.85
CA GLN A 13 -47.93 -45.16 8.64
C GLN A 13 -46.92 -44.85 9.75
N THR A 14 -46.31 -45.87 10.35
CA THR A 14 -45.22 -45.70 11.31
C THR A 14 -43.91 -45.23 10.66
N GLY A 15 -43.62 -45.62 9.42
CA GLY A 15 -42.50 -45.08 8.65
C GLY A 15 -42.68 -43.60 8.31
N LEU A 16 -43.85 -43.23 7.79
CA LEU A 16 -44.22 -41.83 7.51
C LEU A 16 -44.23 -40.95 8.76
N SER A 17 -44.70 -41.47 9.90
CA SER A 17 -44.68 -40.75 11.17
C SER A 17 -43.25 -40.39 11.58
N LYS A 18 -42.29 -41.32 11.42
CA LYS A 18 -40.88 -41.04 11.73
C LYS A 18 -40.26 -40.00 10.82
N GLU A 19 -40.57 -40.04 9.52
CA GLU A 19 -40.10 -39.03 8.58
C GLU A 19 -40.69 -37.65 8.92
N PHE A 20 -41.97 -37.61 9.29
CA PHE A 20 -42.63 -36.37 9.72
C PHE A 20 -42.00 -35.81 11.00
N ASP A 21 -41.75 -36.65 12.00
CA ASP A 21 -41.07 -36.23 13.23
C ASP A 21 -39.67 -35.66 12.95
N ASN A 22 -38.95 -36.24 11.97
CA ASN A 22 -37.66 -35.72 11.53
C ASN A 22 -37.78 -34.36 10.84
N VAL A 23 -38.81 -34.15 10.02
CA VAL A 23 -39.08 -32.85 9.39
C VAL A 23 -39.43 -31.79 10.44
N VAL A 24 -40.24 -32.13 11.45
CA VAL A 24 -40.57 -31.22 12.56
C VAL A 24 -39.31 -30.89 13.37
N TYR A 25 -38.47 -31.88 13.63
CA TYR A 25 -37.19 -31.67 14.32
C TYR A 25 -36.27 -30.72 13.56
N GLU A 26 -36.05 -30.94 12.27
CA GLU A 26 -35.23 -30.05 11.42
C GLU A 26 -35.84 -28.63 11.31
N HIS A 27 -37.16 -28.54 11.19
CA HIS A 27 -37.87 -27.26 11.19
C HIS A 27 -37.64 -26.48 12.49
N ASP A 28 -37.80 -27.14 13.64
CA ASP A 28 -37.66 -26.49 14.95
C ASP A 28 -36.20 -26.12 15.25
N MET A 29 -35.24 -26.93 14.79
CA MET A 29 -33.81 -26.58 14.83
C MET A 29 -33.49 -25.35 13.98
N LEU A 30 -33.99 -25.29 12.75
CA LEU A 30 -33.81 -24.11 11.89
C LEU A 30 -34.47 -22.86 12.48
N LYS A 31 -35.69 -22.99 13.00
CA LYS A 31 -36.40 -21.90 13.66
C LYS A 31 -35.60 -21.39 14.86
N GLN A 32 -35.09 -22.29 15.71
CA GLN A 32 -34.26 -21.92 16.84
C GLN A 32 -32.96 -21.23 16.41
N GLN A 33 -32.31 -21.68 15.33
CA GLN A 33 -31.11 -21.03 14.78
C GLN A 33 -31.38 -19.61 14.24
N LEU A 34 -32.58 -19.36 13.71
CA LEU A 34 -33.00 -18.05 13.21
C LEU A 34 -33.45 -17.09 14.33
N GLU A 35 -34.09 -17.62 15.37
CA GLU A 35 -34.62 -16.84 16.50
C GLU A 35 -33.56 -16.55 17.57
N THR A 36 -32.53 -17.39 17.66
CA THR A 36 -31.40 -17.13 18.56
C THR A 36 -30.54 -16.03 17.94
N PRO A 37 -30.32 -14.90 18.62
CA PRO A 37 -29.41 -13.88 18.13
C PRO A 37 -28.02 -14.48 17.98
N ASN A 38 -27.59 -14.73 16.75
CA ASN A 38 -26.20 -15.08 16.50
C ASN A 38 -25.35 -13.89 16.94
N GLU A 39 -24.39 -14.13 17.83
CA GLU A 39 -23.26 -13.22 17.97
C GLU A 39 -22.67 -13.07 16.57
N ASN A 40 -22.81 -11.86 16.00
CA ASN A 40 -22.59 -11.51 14.60
C ASN A 40 -21.16 -11.78 14.09
N GLU A 41 -20.31 -12.50 14.81
CA GLU A 41 -18.90 -12.70 14.46
C GLU A 41 -18.62 -14.12 13.90
N SER A 42 -19.56 -15.07 14.01
CA SER A 42 -19.31 -16.46 13.58
C SER A 42 -19.82 -16.80 12.17
N HIS A 43 -20.64 -15.95 11.55
CA HIS A 43 -21.19 -16.24 10.22
C HIS A 43 -20.07 -16.33 9.17
N PRO A 44 -19.99 -17.39 8.34
CA PRO A 44 -18.91 -17.57 7.37
C PRO A 44 -18.71 -16.39 6.42
N LEU A 45 -19.80 -15.74 5.98
CA LEU A 45 -19.71 -14.54 5.14
C LEU A 45 -19.07 -13.34 5.85
N LEU A 46 -19.29 -13.19 7.16
CA LEU A 46 -18.69 -12.10 7.95
C LEU A 46 -17.20 -12.36 8.13
N LYS A 47 -16.79 -13.62 8.36
CA LYS A 47 -15.38 -14.02 8.34
C LYS A 47 -14.69 -13.73 7.01
N GLN A 48 -15.36 -13.98 5.88
CA GLN A 48 -14.81 -13.64 4.56
C GLN A 48 -14.59 -12.14 4.40
N ILE A 49 -15.49 -11.31 4.92
CA ILE A 49 -15.33 -9.85 4.92
C ILE A 49 -14.13 -9.43 5.78
N ASP A 50 -13.94 -10.05 6.95
CA ASP A 50 -12.81 -9.77 7.83
C ASP A 50 -11.47 -10.21 7.23
N GLU A 51 -11.43 -11.38 6.58
CA GLU A 51 -10.27 -11.86 5.82
C GLU A 51 -9.93 -10.89 4.68
N TRP A 52 -10.92 -10.49 3.88
CA TRP A 52 -10.73 -9.51 2.82
C TRP A 52 -10.19 -8.17 3.34
N LYS A 53 -10.71 -7.68 4.47
CA LYS A 53 -10.23 -6.46 5.12
C LYS A 53 -8.77 -6.59 5.54
N LYS A 54 -8.42 -7.69 6.21
CA LYS A 54 -7.06 -7.97 6.68
C LYS A 54 -6.07 -8.02 5.52
N ASP A 55 -6.41 -8.74 4.46
CA ASP A 55 -5.57 -8.86 3.27
C ASP A 55 -5.38 -7.53 2.56
N SER A 56 -6.45 -6.73 2.46
CA SER A 56 -6.40 -5.40 1.86
C SER A 56 -5.47 -4.46 2.63
N ILE A 57 -5.58 -4.43 3.97
CA ILE A 57 -4.68 -3.64 4.82
C ILE A 57 -3.22 -4.10 4.66
N ASN A 58 -2.98 -5.41 4.61
CA ASN A 58 -1.63 -5.94 4.43
C ASN A 58 -1.02 -5.53 3.08
N LYS A 59 -1.79 -5.59 1.98
CA LYS A 59 -1.34 -5.14 0.66
C LYS A 59 -0.97 -3.65 0.67
N ILE A 60 -1.78 -2.81 1.31
CA ILE A 60 -1.50 -1.37 1.43
C ILE A 60 -0.21 -1.12 2.20
N LYS A 61 -0.01 -1.82 3.33
CA LYS A 61 1.22 -1.72 4.13
C LYS A 61 2.45 -2.14 3.32
N GLN A 62 2.38 -3.25 2.59
CA GLN A 62 3.47 -3.72 1.74
C GLN A 62 3.83 -2.71 0.65
N LEU A 63 2.82 -2.15 -0.03
CA LEU A 63 3.04 -1.12 -1.05
C LEU A 63 3.66 0.15 -0.47
N ALA A 64 3.21 0.59 0.70
CA ALA A 64 3.79 1.75 1.38
C ALA A 64 5.28 1.49 1.74
N GLU A 65 5.61 0.30 2.21
CA GLU A 65 6.98 -0.06 2.58
C GLU A 65 7.89 -0.18 1.37
N GLN A 66 7.38 -0.74 0.27
CA GLN A 66 8.09 -0.75 -1.01
C GLN A 66 8.37 0.68 -1.49
N CYS A 67 7.37 1.57 -1.44
CA CYS A 67 7.56 2.97 -1.82
C CYS A 67 8.61 3.68 -0.96
N ARG A 68 8.62 3.44 0.37
CA ARG A 68 9.67 3.98 1.26
C ARG A 68 11.05 3.48 0.87
N THR A 69 11.16 2.17 0.63
CA THR A 69 12.43 1.55 0.21
C THR A 69 12.93 2.15 -1.09
N ASP A 70 12.05 2.38 -2.07
CA ASP A 70 12.41 2.98 -3.35
C ASP A 70 12.88 4.44 -3.18
N VAL A 71 12.21 5.23 -2.33
CA VAL A 71 12.66 6.60 -1.99
C VAL A 71 14.06 6.57 -1.36
N VAL A 72 14.30 5.69 -0.38
CA VAL A 72 15.61 5.59 0.27
C VAL A 72 16.71 5.24 -0.73
N LYS A 73 16.46 4.26 -1.61
CA LYS A 73 17.41 3.88 -2.67
C LYS A 73 17.75 5.05 -3.61
N LEU A 74 16.75 5.85 -3.97
CA LEU A 74 16.97 7.03 -4.81
C LEU A 74 17.76 8.12 -4.08
N LEU A 75 17.46 8.37 -2.81
CA LEU A 75 18.24 9.28 -1.97
C LEU A 75 19.70 8.82 -1.85
N ASP A 76 19.92 7.54 -1.60
CA ASP A 76 21.27 6.94 -1.51
C ASP A 76 22.01 7.04 -2.84
N LYS A 77 21.35 6.77 -3.98
CA LYS A 77 21.93 6.93 -5.32
C LYS A 77 22.37 8.37 -5.59
N ASN A 78 21.62 9.35 -5.09
CA ASN A 78 21.95 10.77 -5.28
C ASN A 78 22.98 11.29 -4.28
N LYS A 79 23.18 10.60 -3.16
CA LYS A 79 24.10 10.99 -2.08
C LYS A 79 25.51 11.25 -2.60
N ASP A 80 26.02 10.39 -3.48
CA ASP A 80 27.35 10.57 -4.07
C ASP A 80 27.43 11.82 -4.95
N ALA A 81 26.36 12.17 -5.66
CA ALA A 81 26.29 13.41 -6.44
C ALA A 81 26.33 14.65 -5.54
N PHE A 82 25.60 14.62 -4.42
CA PHE A 82 25.62 15.68 -3.40
C PHE A 82 27.00 15.83 -2.76
N ILE A 83 27.62 14.72 -2.34
CA ILE A 83 28.98 14.71 -1.76
C ILE A 83 29.98 15.30 -2.76
N ASN A 84 29.87 14.94 -4.04
CA ASN A 84 30.74 15.47 -5.08
C ASN A 84 30.56 16.97 -5.31
N ARG A 85 29.31 17.47 -5.35
CA ARG A 85 29.02 18.90 -5.44
C ARG A 85 29.57 19.66 -4.22
N LEU A 86 29.33 19.16 -3.01
CA LEU A 86 29.85 19.76 -1.78
C LEU A 86 31.38 19.81 -1.74
N ARG A 87 32.04 18.73 -2.21
CA ARG A 87 33.50 18.67 -2.33
C ARG A 87 34.04 19.73 -3.30
N LYS A 88 33.34 19.97 -4.42
CA LYS A 88 33.71 21.05 -5.36
C LYS A 88 33.64 22.41 -4.70
N ILE A 89 32.53 22.73 -4.02
CA ILE A 89 32.38 24.00 -3.27
C ILE A 89 33.49 24.14 -2.22
N THR A 90 33.77 23.07 -1.48
CA THR A 90 34.83 23.08 -0.45
C THR A 90 36.20 23.38 -1.07
N ASN A 91 36.51 22.77 -2.21
CA ASN A 91 37.78 23.01 -2.90
C ASN A 91 37.88 24.44 -3.43
N THR A 92 36.81 25.03 -3.95
CA THR A 92 36.83 26.42 -4.44
C THR A 92 36.94 27.42 -3.29
N VAL A 93 36.22 27.19 -2.19
CA VAL A 93 36.32 28.02 -0.97
C VAL A 93 37.73 27.99 -0.39
N ARG A 94 38.34 26.80 -0.31
CA ARG A 94 39.72 26.66 0.20
C ARG A 94 40.72 27.37 -0.69
N LYS A 95 40.63 27.18 -2.01
CA LYS A 95 41.51 27.88 -2.96
C LYS A 95 41.40 29.39 -2.85
N GLY A 96 40.19 29.95 -2.86
CA GLY A 96 40.02 31.40 -2.71
C GLY A 96 40.61 31.92 -1.40
N ARG A 97 40.50 31.15 -0.30
CA ARG A 97 41.15 31.48 0.97
C ARG A 97 42.69 31.41 0.89
N ASP A 98 43.22 30.34 0.33
CA ASP A 98 44.67 30.08 0.25
C ASP A 98 45.38 31.06 -0.69
N ASP A 99 44.71 31.43 -1.79
CA ASP A 99 45.20 32.38 -2.78
C ASP A 99 44.93 33.85 -2.38
N GLU A 100 44.21 34.08 -1.26
CA GLU A 100 43.65 35.39 -0.83
C GLU A 100 42.86 36.12 -1.94
N ASP A 101 42.41 35.37 -2.96
CA ASP A 101 41.76 35.86 -4.17
C ASP A 101 40.26 35.51 -4.11
N TYR A 102 39.53 36.28 -3.31
CA TYR A 102 38.08 36.20 -3.25
C TYR A 102 37.47 37.58 -3.09
N ASP A 103 36.34 37.79 -3.76
CA ASP A 103 35.54 39.01 -3.62
C ASP A 103 34.13 38.73 -3.07
N GLU A 104 33.33 39.78 -2.94
CA GLU A 104 31.95 39.68 -2.45
C GLU A 104 31.08 38.76 -3.34
N ARG A 105 31.35 38.68 -4.64
CA ARG A 105 30.60 37.84 -5.58
C ARG A 105 30.92 36.38 -5.35
N ASP A 106 32.17 36.03 -5.07
CA ASP A 106 32.55 34.65 -4.73
C ASP A 106 31.89 34.18 -3.44
N LEU A 107 31.88 35.03 -2.41
CA LEU A 107 31.21 34.75 -1.15
C LEU A 107 29.70 34.53 -1.32
N ARG A 108 29.04 35.40 -2.10
CA ARG A 108 27.61 35.25 -2.41
C ARG A 108 27.35 33.96 -3.17
N LYS A 109 28.15 33.67 -4.20
CA LYS A 109 28.02 32.47 -5.01
C LYS A 109 28.15 31.20 -4.18
N TRP A 110 29.18 31.07 -3.34
CA TRP A 110 29.32 29.89 -2.48
C TRP A 110 28.17 29.74 -1.50
N MET A 111 27.67 30.84 -0.94
CA MET A 111 26.52 30.82 -0.05
C MET A 111 25.24 30.38 -0.77
N ASP A 112 25.03 30.85 -2.00
CA ASP A 112 23.88 30.47 -2.81
C ASP A 112 23.97 29.01 -3.26
N ASP A 113 25.15 28.55 -3.73
CA ASP A 113 25.40 27.15 -4.08
C ASP A 113 25.14 26.22 -2.88
N LEU A 114 25.52 26.63 -1.66
CA LEU A 114 25.27 25.87 -0.43
C LEU A 114 23.79 25.83 -0.05
N LYS A 115 23.05 26.93 -0.26
CA LYS A 115 21.59 26.97 -0.04
C LYS A 115 20.86 26.08 -1.04
N GLU A 116 21.19 26.17 -2.32
CA GLU A 116 20.62 25.33 -3.37
C GLU A 116 20.85 23.85 -3.05
N LEU A 117 22.07 23.48 -2.68
CA LEU A 117 22.40 22.10 -2.32
C LEU A 117 21.60 21.61 -1.10
N LYS A 118 21.37 22.48 -0.10
CA LYS A 118 20.57 22.16 1.08
C LYS A 118 19.10 21.98 0.73
N ASP A 119 18.56 22.83 -0.13
CA ASP A 119 17.16 22.77 -0.56
C ASP A 119 16.91 21.52 -1.41
N GLU A 120 17.82 21.18 -2.32
CA GLU A 120 17.78 19.96 -3.12
C GLU A 120 17.87 18.68 -2.26
N LEU A 121 18.58 18.71 -1.13
CA LEU A 121 18.69 17.57 -0.22
C LEU A 121 17.37 17.30 0.51
N ILE A 122 16.63 18.35 0.87
CA ILE A 122 15.33 18.26 1.55
C ILE A 122 14.23 17.92 0.54
N LYS A 123 14.28 18.55 -0.64
CA LYS A 123 13.31 18.40 -1.71
C LYS A 123 14.02 18.09 -3.03
N PRO A 124 14.38 16.82 -3.27
CA PRO A 124 14.99 16.41 -4.52
C PRO A 124 14.05 16.69 -5.70
N SER A 125 14.55 17.42 -6.71
CA SER A 125 13.78 17.76 -7.91
C SER A 125 13.66 16.58 -8.88
N ASN A 126 14.56 15.61 -8.76
CA ASN A 126 14.73 14.49 -9.67
C ASN A 126 13.76 13.32 -9.42
N PHE A 127 12.96 13.34 -8.35
CA PHE A 127 11.87 12.39 -8.18
C PHE A 127 10.76 12.94 -7.28
N CYS A 128 9.55 12.41 -7.43
CA CYS A 128 8.42 12.74 -6.57
C CYS A 128 7.64 11.48 -6.18
N VAL A 129 6.93 11.57 -5.05
CA VAL A 129 5.95 10.56 -4.64
C VAL A 129 4.58 11.03 -5.08
N GLU A 130 3.85 10.19 -5.79
CA GLU A 130 2.52 10.51 -6.31
C GLU A 130 1.53 9.38 -6.10
N GLU A 131 0.25 9.74 -6.08
CA GLU A 131 -0.86 8.80 -6.08
C GLU A 131 -1.27 8.48 -7.53
N ASP A 132 -1.16 7.21 -7.90
CA ASP A 132 -1.74 6.69 -9.13
C ASP A 132 -3.23 6.40 -8.91
N LYS A 133 -4.05 7.40 -9.30
CA LYS A 133 -5.51 7.33 -9.24
C LYS A 133 -6.14 6.57 -10.41
N GLN A 134 -5.35 6.13 -11.41
CA GLN A 134 -5.87 5.45 -12.59
C GLN A 134 -6.06 3.94 -12.38
N GLN A 135 -5.32 3.32 -11.44
CA GLN A 135 -5.35 1.86 -11.24
C GLN A 135 -6.46 1.37 -10.30
N SER A 136 -7.04 2.22 -9.45
CA SER A 136 -8.12 1.82 -8.56
C SER A 136 -8.96 3.03 -8.12
N PRO A 137 -10.30 2.99 -8.28
CA PRO A 137 -11.17 4.08 -7.81
C PRO A 137 -11.23 4.20 -6.28
N TRP A 138 -10.86 3.14 -5.55
CA TRP A 138 -11.12 3.04 -4.11
C TRP A 138 -9.89 3.32 -3.26
N ILE A 139 -8.70 2.90 -3.71
CA ILE A 139 -7.44 3.12 -3.02
C ILE A 139 -6.35 3.42 -4.07
N PRO A 140 -6.00 4.69 -4.28
CA PRO A 140 -4.93 5.08 -5.20
C PRO A 140 -3.60 4.43 -4.80
N LYS A 141 -2.85 3.94 -5.78
CA LYS A 141 -1.55 3.30 -5.53
C LYS A 141 -0.47 4.38 -5.42
N ILE A 142 0.22 4.46 -4.29
CA ILE A 142 1.36 5.37 -4.15
C ILE A 142 2.56 4.80 -4.92
N ARG A 143 3.24 5.65 -5.70
CA ARG A 143 4.45 5.29 -6.42
C ARG A 143 5.47 6.42 -6.44
N VAL A 144 6.72 6.07 -6.68
CA VAL A 144 7.79 7.03 -6.94
C VAL A 144 7.97 7.21 -8.44
N ARG A 145 8.08 8.45 -8.90
CA ARG A 145 8.36 8.81 -10.29
C ARG A 145 9.66 9.59 -10.34
N GLU A 146 10.63 9.11 -11.14
CA GLU A 146 11.82 9.91 -11.48
C GLU A 146 11.44 10.98 -12.52
N ASN A 147 11.86 12.22 -12.28
CA ASN A 147 11.68 13.36 -13.18
C ASN A 147 12.91 13.47 -14.08
N PHE A 148 12.79 13.02 -15.33
CA PHE A 148 13.85 13.15 -16.34
C PHE A 148 13.91 14.57 -16.93
N TYR A 149 14.20 15.61 -16.13
CA TYR A 149 14.31 16.99 -16.64
C TYR A 149 15.75 17.53 -16.74
N ASP A 150 16.76 16.87 -16.18
CA ASP A 150 18.12 17.44 -16.10
C ASP A 150 19.12 17.00 -17.18
N GLN A 151 18.72 16.25 -18.20
CA GLN A 151 19.62 15.98 -19.35
C GLN A 151 19.58 17.08 -20.44
N ALA A 152 18.62 18.01 -20.38
CA ALA A 152 18.44 19.03 -21.41
C ALA A 152 19.28 20.31 -21.21
N LYS A 153 19.64 20.68 -19.97
CA LYS A 153 20.45 21.89 -19.72
C LYS A 153 21.95 21.74 -19.95
N ALA A 154 22.47 20.51 -20.10
CA ALA A 154 23.89 20.29 -20.38
C ALA A 154 24.27 20.45 -21.87
N LYS A 155 23.30 20.53 -22.80
CA LYS A 155 23.56 20.59 -24.25
C LYS A 155 23.34 21.96 -24.91
N ASN A 156 22.68 22.91 -24.24
CA ASN A 156 22.30 24.20 -24.84
C ASN A 156 23.08 25.41 -24.27
N GLY A 157 24.30 25.18 -23.78
CA GLY A 157 25.24 26.23 -23.33
C GLY A 157 26.46 26.40 -24.24
N LYS A 158 26.34 26.03 -25.51
CA LYS A 158 27.32 26.36 -26.56
C LYS A 158 26.56 26.87 -27.78
N SER A 159 26.31 28.17 -27.81
CA SER A 159 26.23 28.95 -29.04
C SER A 159 26.67 30.37 -28.77
#